data_AF-A6BIX0-F1
#
_entry.id   AF-A6BIX0-F1
#
_cell.length_a   1.000
_cell.length_b   1.000
_cell.length_c   1.000
_cell.angle_alpha   90.00
_cell.angle_beta   90.00
_cell.angle_gamma   90.00
#
_symmetry.space_group_name_H-M   'P 1'
#
loop_
_entity.id
_entity.type
_entity.pdbx_description
1 polymer ?
#
loop_
_entity_poly.entity_id
_entity_poly.type
_entity_poly.pdbx_seq_one_letter_code
_entity_poly.pdbx_strand_id
1 'polypeptide(L)'
;MLRKRLMAVVLSAVMTAAIFTGCASKDDSSKSDNKSAKTEQQKSDAKEEKSKDSKSEAAKAPIEDGTYTAEFKTDSTMFHVNEANEGKGTLTVEDGKMTIHISLVSKNIVNLFPGTAKEAQKKGTKLLEPTTDKVTYSDGTTEEVYGFDVPVPALDEEFDLALIGTKGKWYDHKVSVSNPVKAE
;
A
#
# COMPACT_ATOMS: atom_id res chain seq x y z
N MET A 1 15.65 -18.67 41.03
CA MET A 1 14.75 -19.73 40.53
C MET A 1 13.42 -19.66 41.27
N LEU A 2 12.34 -20.00 40.55
CA LEU A 2 10.96 -20.22 41.00
C LEU A 2 10.15 -19.00 41.44
N ARG A 3 9.22 -18.55 40.57
CA ARG A 3 7.79 -18.39 40.92
C ARG A 3 6.92 -18.61 39.68
N LYS A 4 6.34 -19.82 39.61
CA LYS A 4 5.13 -20.14 38.85
C LYS A 4 3.99 -19.25 39.33
N ARG A 5 3.22 -18.66 38.41
CA ARG A 5 1.82 -18.29 38.67
C ARG A 5 0.95 -18.74 37.51
N LEU A 6 -0.07 -19.48 37.91
CA LEU A 6 -1.06 -20.16 37.09
C LEU A 6 -2.06 -19.20 36.45
N MET A 7 -2.59 -19.70 35.34
CA MET A 7 -3.79 -19.29 34.61
C MET A 7 -5.00 -18.96 35.50
N ALA A 8 -5.80 -17.99 35.07
CA ALA A 8 -7.23 -17.93 35.37
C ALA A 8 -7.97 -17.40 34.13
N VAL A 9 -8.66 -18.34 33.48
CA VAL A 9 -9.60 -18.17 32.38
C VAL A 9 -10.93 -17.68 32.95
N VAL A 10 -11.51 -16.62 32.40
CA VAL A 10 -12.95 -16.33 32.51
C VAL A 10 -13.42 -15.84 31.14
N LEU A 11 -14.02 -16.74 30.36
CA LEU A 11 -14.74 -16.41 29.14
C LEU A 11 -16.21 -16.75 29.38
N SER A 12 -17.01 -15.73 29.69
CA SER A 12 -18.45 -15.83 29.85
C SER A 12 -19.14 -15.13 28.68
N ALA A 13 -19.73 -15.90 27.76
CA ALA A 13 -20.74 -15.39 26.85
C ALA A 13 -21.80 -16.47 26.65
N VAL A 14 -22.95 -16.22 27.28
CA VAL A 14 -24.16 -17.04 27.27
C VAL A 14 -24.77 -16.98 25.85
N MET A 15 -24.87 -18.12 25.17
CA MET A 15 -25.73 -18.26 24.00
C MET A 15 -27.17 -18.48 24.45
N THR A 16 -28.05 -17.53 24.16
CA THR A 16 -29.49 -17.70 24.23
C THR A 16 -29.98 -18.41 22.97
N ALA A 17 -30.63 -19.56 23.15
CA ALA A 17 -31.46 -20.20 22.14
C ALA A 17 -32.93 -20.08 22.56
N ALA A 18 -33.79 -19.61 21.66
CA ALA A 18 -35.22 -19.83 21.74
C ALA A 18 -35.78 -20.04 20.32
N ILE A 19 -36.40 -21.20 20.15
CA ILE A 19 -37.13 -21.71 18.99
C ILE A 19 -38.65 -21.55 19.30
N PHE A 20 -39.51 -21.94 18.35
CA PHE A 20 -40.98 -22.03 18.36
C PHE A 20 -41.67 -20.77 17.77
N THR A 21 -42.18 -20.78 16.53
CA THR A 21 -43.32 -21.52 15.94
C THR A 21 -44.65 -21.25 16.66
N GLY A 22 -45.52 -20.47 16.00
CA GLY A 22 -46.91 -20.27 16.42
C GLY A 22 -47.74 -19.51 15.38
N CYS A 23 -48.54 -20.24 14.60
CA CYS A 23 -49.66 -19.74 13.81
C CYS A 23 -50.98 -20.04 14.53
N ALA A 24 -51.97 -19.14 14.35
CA ALA A 24 -53.45 -19.28 14.44
C ALA A 24 -54.06 -18.14 15.29
N SER A 25 -55.16 -17.44 14.96
CA SER A 25 -56.05 -17.28 13.80
C SER A 25 -57.05 -16.15 14.19
N LYS A 26 -57.51 -15.33 13.24
CA LYS A 26 -58.92 -14.90 13.04
C LYS A 26 -59.08 -13.82 11.94
N ASP A 27 -59.92 -14.16 10.95
CA ASP A 27 -60.94 -13.39 10.19
C ASP A 27 -60.65 -11.96 9.68
N ASP A 28 -61.11 -11.48 8.52
CA ASP A 28 -61.85 -12.00 7.35
C ASP A 28 -61.72 -10.95 6.22
N SER A 29 -61.93 -11.39 4.97
CA SER A 29 -62.40 -10.64 3.80
C SER A 29 -61.42 -10.23 2.67
N SER A 30 -61.81 -10.69 1.48
CA SER A 30 -61.57 -10.17 0.12
C SER A 30 -60.33 -10.60 -0.69
N LYS A 31 -60.44 -11.80 -1.29
CA LYS A 31 -60.50 -12.06 -2.75
C LYS A 31 -59.48 -11.34 -3.66
N SER A 32 -58.48 -12.08 -4.16
CA SER A 32 -58.41 -12.55 -5.57
C SER A 32 -57.05 -13.19 -5.89
N ASP A 33 -57.12 -14.38 -6.47
CA ASP A 33 -56.04 -15.24 -6.96
C ASP A 33 -55.17 -14.62 -8.07
N ASN A 34 -53.86 -14.95 -8.12
CA ASN A 34 -53.33 -16.02 -8.99
C ASN A 34 -51.77 -16.02 -9.08
N LYS A 35 -51.14 -17.00 -8.41
CA LYS A 35 -50.12 -17.96 -8.90
C LYS A 35 -48.98 -17.51 -9.84
N SER A 36 -47.75 -17.62 -9.34
CA SER A 36 -46.65 -18.49 -9.84
C SER A 36 -45.46 -18.40 -8.88
N ALA A 37 -45.21 -19.41 -8.04
CA ALA A 37 -44.38 -20.59 -8.30
C ALA A 37 -42.85 -20.30 -8.35
N LYS A 38 -42.21 -20.49 -7.18
CA LYS A 38 -41.03 -21.32 -6.90
C LYS A 38 -39.86 -21.26 -7.90
N THR A 39 -38.66 -20.94 -7.41
CA THR A 39 -37.53 -21.90 -7.26
C THR A 39 -36.25 -21.18 -6.81
N GLU A 40 -35.74 -21.63 -5.66
CA GLU A 40 -34.36 -21.46 -5.22
C GLU A 40 -33.39 -22.07 -6.24
N GLN A 41 -32.27 -21.40 -6.52
CA GLN A 41 -31.05 -22.13 -6.79
C GLN A 41 -29.82 -21.32 -6.38
N GLN A 42 -29.14 -21.87 -5.37
CA GLN A 42 -27.75 -21.60 -5.06
C GLN A 42 -26.89 -21.71 -6.32
N LYS A 43 -25.98 -20.77 -6.53
CA LYS A 43 -24.72 -21.05 -7.21
C LYS A 43 -23.59 -20.40 -6.43
N SER A 44 -22.90 -21.26 -5.70
CA SER A 44 -21.50 -21.11 -5.34
C SER A 44 -20.69 -20.74 -6.57
N ASP A 45 -20.00 -19.62 -6.53
CA ASP A 45 -18.80 -19.42 -7.33
C ASP A 45 -17.71 -18.92 -6.38
N ALA A 46 -17.02 -19.90 -5.81
CA ALA A 46 -15.69 -19.74 -5.26
C ALA A 46 -14.79 -19.32 -6.43
N LYS A 47 -14.63 -18.01 -6.60
CA LYS A 47 -13.60 -17.47 -7.47
C LYS A 47 -12.31 -17.46 -6.67
N GLU A 48 -11.45 -18.42 -7.01
CA GLU A 48 -10.08 -18.57 -6.54
C GLU A 48 -9.43 -17.19 -6.33
N GLU A 49 -9.15 -16.89 -5.07
CA GLU A 49 -8.07 -15.99 -4.71
C GLU A 49 -6.78 -16.60 -5.24
N LYS A 50 -6.43 -16.24 -6.47
CA LYS A 50 -5.03 -16.22 -6.87
C LYS A 50 -4.41 -15.04 -6.14
N SER A 51 -4.09 -15.28 -4.87
CA SER A 51 -3.12 -14.49 -4.12
C SER A 51 -1.82 -14.59 -4.92
N LYS A 52 -1.67 -13.66 -5.87
CA LYS A 52 -0.38 -13.35 -6.47
C LYS A 52 0.33 -12.63 -5.34
N ASP A 53 0.99 -13.43 -4.52
CA ASP A 53 2.02 -12.99 -3.60
C ASP A 53 2.96 -12.15 -4.47
N SER A 54 2.82 -10.82 -4.41
CA SER A 54 3.66 -9.86 -5.11
C SER A 54 5.02 -9.84 -4.42
N LYS A 55 5.65 -11.01 -4.36
CA LYS A 55 7.09 -11.11 -4.36
C LYS A 55 7.49 -10.62 -5.76
N SER A 56 7.69 -9.31 -5.85
CA SER A 56 8.49 -8.69 -6.90
C SER A 56 9.82 -9.44 -6.90
N GLU A 57 9.90 -10.49 -7.71
CA GLU A 57 11.16 -11.10 -8.08
C GLU A 57 11.82 -10.05 -8.96
N ALA A 58 12.63 -9.19 -8.33
CA ALA A 58 13.32 -8.10 -9.00
C ALA A 58 14.03 -8.69 -10.22
N ALA A 59 13.63 -8.25 -11.41
CA ALA A 59 14.37 -8.56 -12.61
C ALA A 59 15.80 -8.07 -12.42
N LYS A 60 16.79 -8.87 -12.86
CA LYS A 60 18.20 -8.45 -12.79
C LYS A 60 18.34 -7.09 -13.46
N ALA A 61 18.91 -6.13 -12.74
CA ALA A 61 19.14 -4.78 -13.24
C ALA A 61 19.82 -4.80 -14.62
N PRO A 62 19.40 -3.94 -15.57
CA PRO A 62 20.01 -3.86 -16.89
C PRO A 62 21.39 -3.16 -16.88
N ILE A 63 21.85 -2.71 -15.70
CA ILE A 63 23.11 -2.01 -15.48
C ILE A 63 23.90 -2.71 -14.37
N GLU A 64 25.22 -2.49 -14.37
CA GLU A 64 26.14 -3.06 -13.37
C GLU A 64 25.87 -2.52 -11.96
N ASP A 65 26.33 -3.25 -10.95
CA ASP A 65 26.27 -2.81 -9.56
C ASP A 65 27.07 -1.51 -9.36
N GLY A 66 26.52 -0.60 -8.56
CA GLY A 66 27.10 0.71 -8.30
C GLY A 66 26.07 1.76 -7.90
N THR A 67 26.55 3.00 -7.79
CA THR A 67 25.73 4.17 -7.44
C THR A 67 25.64 5.12 -8.64
N TYR A 68 24.45 5.64 -8.85
CA TYR A 68 24.08 6.48 -10.00
C TYR A 68 23.23 7.65 -9.53
N THR A 69 23.33 8.77 -10.22
CA THR A 69 22.29 9.80 -10.19
C THR A 69 21.26 9.46 -11.27
N ALA A 70 19.98 9.44 -10.94
CA ALA A 70 18.92 9.13 -11.90
C ALA A 70 17.73 10.09 -11.77
N GLU A 71 17.00 10.32 -12.85
CA GLU A 71 15.77 11.12 -12.83
C GLU A 71 14.62 10.32 -12.23
N PHE A 72 13.85 10.94 -11.33
CA PHE A 72 12.63 10.40 -10.76
C PHE A 72 11.43 11.22 -11.25
N LYS A 73 10.57 10.60 -12.07
CA LYS A 73 9.37 11.22 -12.63
C LYS A 73 8.13 10.65 -11.96
N THR A 74 7.09 11.47 -11.92
CA THR A 74 5.85 11.26 -11.18
C THR A 74 4.73 12.02 -11.88
N ASP A 75 3.51 11.47 -11.84
CA ASP A 75 2.32 12.09 -12.42
C ASP A 75 1.73 13.24 -11.58
N SER A 76 2.38 13.60 -10.48
CA SER A 76 1.86 14.54 -9.48
C SER A 76 2.74 15.77 -9.29
N THR A 77 2.10 16.94 -9.27
CA THR A 77 2.76 18.20 -8.90
C THR A 77 2.95 18.36 -7.39
N MET A 78 2.33 17.51 -6.55
CA MET A 78 2.46 17.56 -5.10
C MET A 78 3.40 16.51 -4.53
N PHE A 79 3.75 15.50 -5.34
CA PHE A 79 4.65 14.42 -4.97
C PHE A 79 5.79 14.39 -5.96
N HIS A 80 6.83 15.16 -5.66
CA HIS A 80 8.04 15.25 -6.46
C HIS A 80 9.28 15.38 -5.58
N VAL A 81 10.42 15.13 -6.19
CA VAL A 81 11.73 15.37 -5.58
C VAL A 81 11.89 16.86 -5.29
N ASN A 82 12.55 17.19 -4.18
CA ASN A 82 12.94 18.55 -3.84
C ASN A 82 13.64 19.26 -5.02
N GLU A 83 13.32 20.54 -5.23
CA GLU A 83 13.82 21.34 -6.34
C GLU A 83 15.35 21.50 -6.32
N ALA A 84 15.96 21.50 -5.13
CA ALA A 84 17.41 21.53 -4.98
C ALA A 84 18.12 20.30 -5.59
N ASN A 85 17.39 19.19 -5.73
CA ASN A 85 17.91 17.96 -6.33
C ASN A 85 17.54 17.83 -7.81
N GLU A 86 16.93 18.85 -8.43
CA GLU A 86 16.61 18.92 -9.87
C GLU A 86 15.82 17.71 -10.40
N GLY A 87 14.90 17.16 -9.61
CA GLY A 87 14.12 15.98 -10.02
C GLY A 87 14.92 14.66 -10.01
N LYS A 88 16.11 14.63 -9.41
CA LYS A 88 17.00 13.47 -9.39
C LYS A 88 17.14 12.86 -8.00
N GLY A 89 17.39 11.56 -7.97
CA GLY A 89 17.72 10.80 -6.78
C GLY A 89 18.99 9.98 -6.95
N THR A 90 19.39 9.33 -5.86
CA THR A 90 20.54 8.42 -5.83
C THR A 90 20.04 6.99 -6.05
N LEU A 91 20.31 6.43 -7.23
CA LEU A 91 20.00 5.05 -7.57
C LEU A 91 21.18 4.15 -7.17
N THR A 92 20.91 3.15 -6.33
CA THR A 92 21.86 2.10 -5.96
C THR A 92 21.46 0.79 -6.61
N VAL A 93 22.42 0.14 -7.25
CA VAL A 93 22.29 -1.20 -7.82
C VAL A 93 23.22 -2.15 -7.08
N GLU A 94 22.65 -3.18 -6.47
CA GLU A 94 23.37 -4.20 -5.72
C GLU A 94 22.70 -5.56 -5.93
N ASP A 95 23.47 -6.58 -6.32
CA ASP A 95 22.96 -7.92 -6.64
C ASP A 95 21.82 -7.90 -7.67
N GLY A 96 21.90 -6.98 -8.63
CA GLY A 96 20.86 -6.78 -9.65
C GLY A 96 19.53 -6.22 -9.11
N LYS A 97 19.47 -5.73 -7.87
CA LYS A 97 18.31 -5.00 -7.32
C LYS A 97 18.58 -3.51 -7.36
N MET A 98 17.58 -2.75 -7.77
CA MET A 98 17.66 -1.30 -7.88
C MET A 98 16.81 -0.63 -6.79
N THR A 99 17.38 0.36 -6.11
CA THR A 99 16.67 1.20 -5.13
C THR A 99 17.07 2.65 -5.37
N ILE A 100 16.09 3.54 -5.53
CA ILE A 100 16.34 4.99 -5.65
C ILE A 100 16.01 5.68 -4.34
N HIS A 101 16.97 6.43 -3.83
CA HIS A 101 16.76 7.35 -2.72
C HIS A 101 16.33 8.71 -3.28
N ILE A 102 15.16 9.20 -2.83
CA ILE A 102 14.64 10.53 -3.20
C ILE A 102 14.39 11.36 -1.95
N SER A 103 14.81 12.62 -1.96
CA SER A 103 14.40 13.61 -0.94
C SER A 103 13.23 14.43 -1.46
N LEU A 104 12.16 14.55 -0.68
CA LEU A 104 10.94 15.27 -1.06
C LEU A 104 11.00 16.75 -0.66
N VAL A 105 9.97 17.51 -1.02
CA VAL A 105 9.86 18.94 -0.67
C VAL A 105 9.56 19.21 0.80
N SER A 106 9.02 18.25 1.56
CA SER A 106 8.63 18.47 2.95
C SER A 106 8.46 17.17 3.72
N LYS A 107 8.20 17.28 5.03
CA LYS A 107 7.87 16.14 5.91
C LYS A 107 6.39 15.74 5.91
N ASN A 108 5.60 16.26 4.95
CA ASN A 108 4.14 16.04 4.93
C ASN A 108 3.70 14.68 4.36
N ILE A 109 4.56 14.04 3.56
CA ILE A 109 4.36 12.68 3.08
C ILE A 109 4.99 11.75 4.10
N VAL A 110 4.17 11.04 4.87
CA VAL A 110 4.63 10.34 6.08
C VAL A 110 5.13 8.93 5.76
N ASN A 111 4.56 8.26 4.76
CA ASN A 111 5.02 6.95 4.29
C ASN A 111 4.73 6.77 2.79
N LEU A 112 5.48 5.87 2.17
CA LEU A 112 5.23 5.38 0.81
C LEU A 112 4.98 3.87 0.81
N PHE A 113 4.39 3.36 -0.25
CA PHE A 113 4.18 1.94 -0.47
C PHE A 113 4.42 1.57 -1.95
N PRO A 114 5.34 0.64 -2.25
CA PRO A 114 5.58 0.19 -3.62
C PRO A 114 4.42 -0.69 -4.09
N GLY A 115 3.50 -0.10 -4.86
CA GLY A 115 2.22 -0.67 -5.23
C GLY A 115 1.08 0.33 -5.06
N THR A 116 -0.15 -0.17 -4.99
CA THR A 116 -1.36 0.68 -4.96
C THR A 116 -1.79 1.07 -3.54
N ALA A 117 -2.52 2.18 -3.42
CA ALA A 117 -3.16 2.68 -2.21
C ALA A 117 -4.12 1.65 -1.59
N LYS A 118 -4.79 0.87 -2.45
CA LYS A 118 -5.66 -0.22 -2.01
C LYS A 118 -4.87 -1.35 -1.35
N GLU A 119 -3.70 -1.67 -1.89
CA GLU A 119 -2.81 -2.69 -1.31
C GLU A 119 -2.20 -2.19 -0.01
N ALA A 120 -1.72 -0.94 0.04
CA ALA A 120 -1.11 -0.33 1.22
C ALA A 120 -1.97 -0.43 2.49
N GLN A 121 -3.31 -0.38 2.33
CA GLN A 121 -4.28 -0.45 3.43
C GLN A 121 -4.56 -1.87 3.94
N LYS A 122 -4.04 -2.92 3.29
CA LYS A 122 -4.19 -4.31 3.76
C LYS A 122 -3.38 -4.53 5.04
N LYS A 123 -3.83 -5.43 5.93
CA LYS A 123 -3.09 -5.76 7.15
C LYS A 123 -1.77 -6.46 6.81
N GLY A 124 -0.69 -6.06 7.49
CA GLY A 124 0.63 -6.69 7.35
C GLY A 124 1.46 -6.18 6.18
N THR A 125 1.03 -5.11 5.50
CA THR A 125 1.87 -4.43 4.51
C THR A 125 3.09 -3.80 5.16
N LYS A 126 4.23 -3.91 4.49
CA LYS A 126 5.46 -3.21 4.86
C LYS A 126 5.49 -1.88 4.12
N LEU A 127 5.39 -0.78 4.86
CA LEU A 127 5.54 0.56 4.31
C LEU A 127 7.03 0.92 4.18
N LEU A 128 7.31 1.88 3.30
CA LEU A 128 8.60 2.56 3.27
C LEU A 128 8.58 3.63 4.35
N GLU A 129 9.51 3.52 5.29
CA GLU A 129 9.70 4.50 6.35
C GLU A 129 10.57 5.66 5.83
N PRO A 130 10.30 6.90 6.24
CA PRO A 130 11.08 8.05 5.80
C PRO A 130 12.46 8.08 6.45
N THR A 131 13.44 8.58 5.70
CA THR A 131 14.66 9.16 6.26
C THR A 131 14.44 10.66 6.53
N THR A 132 15.31 11.27 7.34
CA THR A 132 15.36 12.73 7.46
C THR A 132 16.61 13.23 6.75
N ASP A 133 16.40 14.02 5.70
CA ASP A 133 17.47 14.54 4.86
C ASP A 133 17.61 16.04 5.07
N LYS A 134 18.84 16.54 4.97
CA LYS A 134 19.12 17.97 4.96
C LYS A 134 19.39 18.41 3.52
N VAL A 135 18.52 19.25 2.99
CA VAL A 135 18.66 19.85 1.66
C VAL A 135 19.24 21.26 1.80
N THR A 136 20.13 21.63 0.87
CA THR A 136 20.69 22.98 0.77
C THR A 136 20.28 23.60 -0.56
N TYR A 137 19.63 24.75 -0.51
CA TYR A 137 19.17 25.47 -1.69
C TYR A 137 20.25 26.40 -2.25
N SER A 138 20.04 26.89 -3.47
CA SER A 138 21.00 27.75 -4.18
C SER A 138 21.24 29.10 -3.51
N ASP A 139 20.30 29.58 -2.68
CA ASP A 139 20.45 30.78 -1.86
C ASP A 139 21.22 30.55 -0.54
N GLY A 140 21.67 29.31 -0.30
CA GLY A 140 22.40 28.90 0.90
C GLY A 140 21.51 28.55 2.10
N THR A 141 20.19 28.64 1.98
CA THR A 141 19.27 28.17 3.02
C THR A 141 19.24 26.65 3.07
N THR A 142 18.85 26.11 4.23
CA THR A 142 18.76 24.66 4.41
C THR A 142 17.47 24.26 5.09
N GLU A 143 16.91 23.13 4.69
CA GLU A 143 15.69 22.57 5.25
C GLU A 143 15.85 21.09 5.53
N GLU A 144 15.17 20.60 6.57
CA GLU A 144 15.02 19.18 6.78
C GLU A 144 13.74 18.68 6.13
N VAL A 145 13.87 17.68 5.26
CA VAL A 145 12.77 17.06 4.53
C VAL A 145 12.77 15.56 4.76
N TYR A 146 11.72 14.88 4.30
CA TYR A 146 11.73 13.43 4.29
C TYR A 146 12.27 12.88 2.98
N GLY A 147 13.11 11.85 3.10
CA GLY A 147 13.57 11.04 2.00
C GLY A 147 13.02 9.62 2.07
N PHE A 148 13.11 8.89 0.96
CA PHE A 148 12.61 7.52 0.86
C PHE A 148 13.47 6.68 -0.07
N ASP A 149 13.73 5.45 0.36
CA ASP A 149 14.33 4.39 -0.44
C ASP A 149 13.22 3.62 -1.18
N VAL A 150 13.06 3.91 -2.47
CA VAL A 150 12.02 3.34 -3.32
C VAL A 150 12.61 2.20 -4.16
N PRO A 151 12.12 0.95 -4.02
CA PRO A 151 12.52 -0.15 -4.90
C PRO A 151 12.12 0.15 -6.35
N VAL A 152 13.04 -0.04 -7.29
CA VAL A 152 12.84 0.21 -8.72
C VAL A 152 12.74 -1.13 -9.46
N PRO A 153 11.55 -1.52 -9.95
CA PRO A 153 11.38 -2.81 -10.62
C PRO A 153 12.05 -2.86 -12.00
N ALA A 154 12.05 -1.75 -12.74
CA ALA A 154 12.66 -1.59 -14.05
C ALA A 154 12.98 -0.11 -14.31
N LEU A 155 14.01 0.15 -15.12
CA LEU A 155 14.31 1.50 -15.61
C LEU A 155 13.44 1.82 -16.82
N ASP A 156 13.15 3.11 -17.01
CA ASP A 156 12.38 3.65 -18.13
C ASP A 156 10.95 3.08 -18.26
N GLU A 157 10.44 2.47 -17.19
CA GLU A 157 9.08 1.94 -17.09
C GLU A 157 8.34 2.56 -15.91
N GLU A 158 7.03 2.81 -16.09
CA GLU A 158 6.17 3.29 -15.01
C GLU A 158 5.79 2.17 -14.05
N PHE A 159 5.79 2.46 -12.76
CA PHE A 159 5.30 1.57 -11.71
C PHE A 159 4.45 2.31 -10.69
N ASP A 160 3.65 1.54 -9.95
CA ASP A 160 2.76 2.07 -8.92
C ASP A 160 3.54 2.42 -7.65
N LEU A 161 3.31 3.63 -7.14
CA LEU A 161 3.82 4.08 -5.85
C LEU A 161 2.74 4.87 -5.14
N ALA A 162 2.22 4.31 -4.06
CA ALA A 162 1.21 4.98 -3.26
C ALA A 162 1.86 5.79 -2.14
N LEU A 163 1.26 6.94 -1.83
CA LEU A 163 1.69 7.78 -0.71
C LEU A 163 0.55 8.01 0.28
N ILE A 164 0.93 8.22 1.53
CA ILE A 164 0.04 8.72 2.58
C ILE A 164 0.67 9.97 3.19
N GLY A 165 -0.13 11.02 3.30
CA GLY A 165 0.26 12.24 4.00
C GLY A 165 -0.32 12.32 5.41
N THR A 166 -0.05 13.43 6.08
CA THR A 166 -0.54 13.74 7.44
C THR A 166 -2.08 13.70 7.59
N LYS A 167 -2.83 13.80 6.48
CA LYS A 167 -4.30 13.69 6.47
C LYS A 167 -4.82 12.25 6.51
N GLY A 168 -3.94 11.24 6.51
CA GLY A 168 -4.33 9.84 6.64
C GLY A 168 -5.01 9.22 5.41
N LYS A 169 -5.05 9.94 4.28
CA LYS A 169 -5.60 9.45 3.00
C LYS A 169 -4.46 8.98 2.09
N TRP A 170 -4.64 7.79 1.51
CA TRP A 170 -3.76 7.24 0.49
C TRP A 170 -4.09 7.76 -0.91
N TYR A 171 -3.06 7.95 -1.72
CA TYR A 171 -3.15 8.36 -3.13
C TYR A 171 -2.24 7.47 -3.98
N ASP A 172 -2.77 7.04 -5.12
CA ASP A 172 -2.02 6.30 -6.15
C ASP A 172 -1.29 7.29 -7.06
N HIS A 173 -0.03 6.97 -7.39
CA HIS A 173 0.76 7.69 -8.37
C HIS A 173 1.50 6.71 -9.29
N LYS A 174 1.66 7.10 -10.55
CA LYS A 174 2.60 6.48 -11.47
C LYS A 174 3.93 7.22 -11.39
N VAL A 175 5.00 6.45 -11.24
CA VAL A 175 6.38 6.96 -11.19
C VAL A 175 7.29 6.16 -12.10
N SER A 176 8.39 6.75 -12.53
CA SER A 176 9.41 6.08 -13.35
C SER A 176 10.80 6.60 -13.00
N VAL A 177 11.80 5.72 -13.11
CA VAL A 177 13.22 6.08 -12.95
C VAL A 177 13.92 5.95 -14.30
N SER A 178 14.61 6.99 -14.72
CA SER A 178 15.24 7.06 -16.05
C SER A 178 16.62 7.72 -15.99
N ASN A 179 17.38 7.60 -17.08
CA ASN A 179 18.66 8.29 -17.28
C ASN A 179 19.68 8.11 -16.13
N PRO A 180 20.02 6.87 -15.72
CA PRO A 180 21.05 6.66 -14.71
C PRO A 180 22.43 7.10 -15.24
N VAL A 181 23.08 8.01 -14.50
CA VAL A 181 24.44 8.48 -14.74
C VAL A 181 25.30 8.03 -13.57
N LYS A 182 26.37 7.29 -13.84
CA LYS A 182 27.23 6.76 -12.78
C LYS A 182 27.80 7.92 -11.95
N ALA A 183 27.69 7.81 -10.62
CA ALA A 183 28.34 8.76 -9.73
C ALA A 183 29.86 8.60 -9.84
N GLU A 184 30.57 9.71 -9.94
CA GLU A 184 32.05 9.74 -9.99
C GLU A 184 32.69 9.43 -8.63
#